data_AF-A0A9X2WQF8-F1
#
_entry.id   AF-A0A9X2WQF8-F1
#
_cell.length_a   1.000
_cell.length_b   1.000
_cell.length_c   1.000
_cell.angle_alpha   90.00
_cell.angle_beta   90.00
_cell.angle_gamma   90.00
#
_symmetry.space_group_name_H-M   'P 1'
#
loop_
_entity.id
_entity.type
_entity.pdbx_description
1 polymer ?
#
loop_
_entity_poly.entity_id
_entity_poly.type
_entity_poly.pdbx_seq_one_letter_code
_entity_poly.pdbx_strand_id
1 'polypeptide(L)'
;MKYVGDILEGLAVGNSNPINSNLLGRSAFNRYYYASYLITRDMLEELEPKWARTSHANIPLTLRETIRAPVKKILRNQLEKGLISFTQQSKLWSSLRIESEALAELLEQAYDLRVRADYKPEELITRSGDVIMLGGNKLATARAWPDRTSAHCKSIIKVWKEVGLA
;
A
#
# COMPACT_ATOMS: atom_id res chain seq x y z
N MET A 1 -11.44 -6.29 -3.06
CA MET A 1 -10.98 -5.68 -4.34
C MET A 1 -9.99 -6.55 -5.10
N LYS A 2 -9.02 -7.22 -4.46
CA LYS A 2 -8.03 -8.09 -5.14
C LYS A 2 -8.68 -9.17 -6.03
N TYR A 3 -9.66 -9.91 -5.49
CA TYR A 3 -10.43 -10.91 -6.26
C TYR A 3 -10.97 -10.35 -7.59
N VAL A 4 -11.54 -9.15 -7.58
CA VAL A 4 -12.05 -8.50 -8.80
C VAL A 4 -10.92 -8.17 -9.77
N GLY A 5 -9.76 -7.72 -9.26
CA GLY A 5 -8.56 -7.54 -10.07
C GLY A 5 -8.09 -8.83 -10.73
N ASP A 6 -8.03 -9.93 -9.98
CA ASP A 6 -7.63 -11.26 -10.48
C ASP A 6 -8.57 -11.73 -11.61
N ILE A 7 -9.89 -11.54 -11.45
CA ILE A 7 -10.88 -11.87 -12.49
C ILE A 7 -10.70 -11.00 -13.73
N LEU A 8 -10.55 -9.68 -13.56
CA LEU A 8 -10.36 -8.74 -14.68
C LEU A 8 -9.08 -9.02 -15.46
N GLU A 9 -8.00 -9.38 -14.77
CA GLU A 9 -6.76 -9.79 -15.39
C GLU A 9 -6.93 -11.07 -16.23
N GLY A 10 -7.59 -12.10 -15.67
CA GLY A 10 -7.89 -13.32 -16.40
C GLY A 10 -8.73 -13.05 -17.66
N LEU A 11 -9.75 -12.19 -17.54
CA LEU A 11 -10.55 -11.75 -18.68
C LEU A 11 -9.72 -10.98 -19.72
N ALA A 12 -8.81 -10.11 -19.28
CA ALA A 12 -7.95 -9.32 -20.17
C ALA A 12 -7.02 -10.22 -21.00
N VAL A 13 -6.45 -11.26 -20.38
CA VAL A 13 -5.63 -12.27 -21.06
C VAL A 13 -6.49 -13.15 -21.97
N GLY A 14 -7.69 -13.53 -21.55
CA GLY A 14 -8.60 -14.34 -22.38
C GLY A 14 -9.20 -13.61 -23.57
N ASN A 15 -9.15 -12.27 -23.62
CA ASN A 15 -9.84 -11.49 -24.64
C ASN A 15 -9.00 -11.29 -25.91
N SER A 16 -9.53 -11.72 -27.05
CA SER A 16 -8.91 -11.52 -28.36
C SER A 16 -9.13 -10.12 -28.94
N ASN A 17 -10.14 -9.38 -28.45
CA ASN A 17 -10.36 -7.99 -28.85
C ASN A 17 -9.41 -7.08 -28.05
N PRO A 18 -8.47 -6.37 -28.72
CA PRO A 18 -7.45 -5.57 -28.03
C PRO A 18 -8.05 -4.39 -27.25
N ILE A 19 -9.18 -3.83 -27.68
CA ILE A 19 -9.86 -2.73 -26.98
C ILE A 19 -10.42 -3.23 -25.65
N ASN A 20 -11.11 -4.37 -25.67
CA ASN A 20 -11.68 -4.97 -24.47
C ASN A 20 -10.57 -5.45 -23.52
N SER A 21 -9.53 -6.10 -24.04
CA SER A 21 -8.35 -6.50 -23.27
C SER A 21 -7.72 -5.30 -22.55
N ASN A 22 -7.58 -4.17 -23.25
CA ASN A 22 -7.07 -2.92 -22.69
C ASN A 22 -7.94 -2.39 -21.53
N LEU A 23 -9.26 -2.31 -21.74
CA LEU A 23 -10.19 -1.84 -20.70
C LEU A 23 -10.14 -2.72 -19.44
N LEU A 24 -10.12 -4.04 -19.63
CA LEU A 24 -10.06 -5.02 -18.55
C LEU A 24 -8.72 -4.94 -17.79
N GLY A 25 -7.59 -4.86 -18.50
CA GLY A 25 -6.26 -4.77 -17.90
C GLY A 25 -6.05 -3.47 -17.11
N ARG A 26 -6.46 -2.32 -17.66
CA ARG A 26 -6.43 -1.03 -16.94
C ARG A 26 -7.32 -1.07 -15.71
N SER A 27 -8.51 -1.67 -15.82
CA SER A 27 -9.41 -1.85 -14.68
C SER A 27 -8.80 -2.76 -13.60
N ALA A 28 -8.06 -3.80 -13.98
CA ALA A 28 -7.38 -4.68 -13.02
C ALA A 28 -6.32 -3.92 -12.19
N PHE A 29 -5.49 -3.06 -12.81
CA PHE A 29 -4.56 -2.17 -12.08
C PHE A 29 -5.28 -1.31 -11.04
N ASN A 30 -6.41 -0.71 -11.42
CA ASN A 30 -7.24 0.08 -10.50
C ASN A 30 -7.70 -0.78 -9.31
N ARG A 31 -8.21 -1.99 -9.54
CA ARG A 31 -8.68 -2.88 -8.46
C ARG A 31 -7.58 -3.32 -7.51
N TYR A 32 -6.36 -3.56 -8.00
CA TYR A 32 -5.22 -3.88 -7.15
C TYR A 32 -4.81 -2.69 -6.29
N TYR A 33 -4.77 -1.48 -6.85
CA TYR A 33 -4.53 -0.26 -6.06
C TYR A 33 -5.58 -0.09 -4.95
N TYR A 34 -6.88 -0.18 -5.26
CA TYR A 34 -7.92 -0.04 -4.25
C TYR A 34 -7.86 -1.12 -3.18
N ALA A 35 -7.44 -2.34 -3.51
CA ALA A 35 -7.21 -3.38 -2.51
C ALA A 35 -6.12 -2.96 -1.50
N SER A 36 -4.97 -2.48 -1.97
CA SER A 36 -3.91 -1.93 -1.13
C SER A 36 -4.37 -0.72 -0.31
N TYR A 37 -5.10 0.21 -0.94
CA TYR A 37 -5.64 1.38 -0.26
C TYR A 37 -6.57 1.01 0.90
N LEU A 38 -7.53 0.10 0.67
CA LEU A 38 -8.49 -0.30 1.70
C LEU A 38 -7.79 -1.03 2.85
N ILE A 39 -6.85 -1.94 2.57
CA ILE A 39 -6.04 -2.60 3.61
C ILE A 39 -5.28 -1.55 4.45
N THR A 40 -4.70 -0.54 3.81
CA THR A 40 -3.99 0.54 4.52
C THR A 40 -4.93 1.37 5.36
N ARG A 41 -6.11 1.70 4.82
CA ARG A 41 -7.14 2.47 5.52
C ARG A 41 -7.63 1.75 6.76
N ASP A 42 -7.89 0.45 6.66
CA ASP A 42 -8.36 -0.37 7.79
C ASP A 42 -7.27 -0.43 8.88
N MET A 43 -5.98 -0.52 8.50
CA MET A 43 -4.87 -0.38 9.47
C MET A 43 -4.85 1.00 10.13
N LEU A 44 -4.97 2.08 9.35
CA LEU A 44 -5.00 3.44 9.90
C LEU A 44 -6.16 3.64 10.88
N GLU A 45 -7.33 3.06 10.60
CA GLU A 45 -8.49 3.04 11.49
C GLU A 45 -8.20 2.28 12.80
N GLU A 46 -7.53 1.13 12.74
CA GLU A 46 -7.07 0.37 13.93
C GLU A 46 -6.09 1.19 14.77
N LEU A 47 -5.17 1.92 14.15
CA LEU A 47 -4.21 2.75 14.90
C LEU A 47 -4.90 3.94 15.57
N GLU A 48 -5.79 4.62 14.86
CA GLU A 48 -6.54 5.79 15.34
C GLU A 48 -7.71 6.11 14.38
N PRO A 49 -8.98 6.02 14.84
CA PRO A 49 -10.16 6.09 13.97
C PRO A 49 -10.25 7.32 13.06
N LYS A 50 -9.74 8.49 13.49
CA LYS A 50 -9.79 9.71 12.65
C LYS A 50 -8.94 9.59 11.38
N TRP A 51 -7.96 8.66 11.32
CA TRP A 51 -7.11 8.45 10.15
C TRP A 51 -7.77 7.59 9.06
N ALA A 52 -8.93 6.95 9.34
CA ALA A 52 -9.68 6.17 8.37
C ALA A 52 -10.15 6.97 7.14
N ARG A 53 -10.21 8.31 7.26
CA ARG A 53 -10.66 9.23 6.18
C ARG A 53 -9.51 9.92 5.45
N THR A 54 -8.28 9.44 5.61
CA THR A 54 -7.11 9.99 4.91
C THR A 54 -7.30 9.86 3.40
N SER A 55 -7.13 10.98 2.69
CA SER A 55 -7.23 10.99 1.22
C SER A 55 -6.11 10.18 0.59
N HIS A 56 -6.39 9.60 -0.59
CA HIS A 56 -5.42 8.78 -1.34
C HIS A 56 -4.04 9.44 -1.48
N ALA A 57 -4.02 10.73 -1.83
CA ALA A 57 -2.79 11.50 -2.01
C ALA A 57 -2.03 11.78 -0.70
N ASN A 58 -2.74 11.81 0.45
CA ASN A 58 -2.11 12.13 1.75
C ASN A 58 -1.66 10.90 2.53
N ILE A 59 -2.07 9.68 2.15
CA ILE A 59 -1.64 8.46 2.84
C ILE A 59 -0.10 8.36 2.99
N PRO A 60 0.71 8.62 1.95
CA PRO A 60 2.16 8.54 2.08
C PRO A 60 2.70 9.48 3.15
N LEU A 61 2.19 10.71 3.22
CA LEU A 61 2.53 11.67 4.27
C LEU A 61 2.10 11.17 5.66
N THR A 62 0.89 10.64 5.78
CA THR A 62 0.37 10.07 7.03
C THR A 62 1.25 8.94 7.55
N LEU A 63 1.72 8.05 6.66
CA LEU A 63 2.62 6.95 6.99
C LEU A 63 4.02 7.43 7.39
N ARG A 64 4.52 8.51 6.78
CA ARG A 64 5.87 9.04 7.04
C ARG A 64 5.96 9.92 8.28
N GLU A 65 4.87 10.60 8.62
CA GLU A 65 4.88 11.62 9.67
C GLU A 65 3.87 11.33 10.76
N THR A 66 2.58 11.26 10.39
CA THR A 66 1.48 11.26 11.35
C THR A 66 1.52 10.05 12.28
N ILE A 67 1.69 8.84 11.76
CA ILE A 67 1.74 7.63 12.60
C ILE A 67 3.05 7.53 13.40
N ARG A 68 4.13 8.16 12.93
CA ARG A 68 5.45 8.07 13.57
C ARG A 68 5.52 8.95 14.82
N ALA A 69 4.81 10.07 14.84
CA ALA A 69 4.81 11.03 15.95
C ALA A 69 4.43 10.42 17.33
N PRO A 70 3.29 9.72 17.50
CA PRO A 70 2.91 9.15 18.80
C PRO A 70 3.90 8.06 19.27
N VAL A 71 4.37 7.21 18.35
CA VAL A 71 5.36 6.17 18.68
C VAL A 71 6.66 6.79 19.18
N LYS A 72 7.17 7.82 18.49
CA LYS A 72 8.39 8.54 18.91
C LYS A 72 8.25 9.11 20.32
N LYS A 73 7.09 9.70 20.63
CA LYS A 73 6.81 10.30 21.94
C LYS A 73 6.85 9.24 23.06
N ILE A 74 6.22 8.10 22.84
CA ILE A 74 6.15 7.02 23.85
C ILE A 74 7.50 6.35 24.04
N LEU A 75 8.19 6.02 22.95
CA LEU A 75 9.53 5.44 23.00
C LEU A 75 10.52 6.33 23.77
N ARG A 76 10.43 7.66 23.62
CA ARG A 76 11.25 8.59 24.40
C ARG A 76 10.92 8.54 25.89
N ASN A 77 9.63 8.59 26.23
CA ASN A 77 9.15 8.53 27.62
C ASN A 77 9.54 7.21 28.31
N GLN A 78 9.40 6.08 27.62
CA GLN A 78 9.79 4.76 28.16
C GLN A 78 11.30 4.65 28.39
N LEU A 79 12.12 5.22 27.51
CA LEU A 79 13.57 5.29 27.70
C LEU A 79 13.94 6.16 28.91
N GLU A 80 13.36 7.36 29.01
CA GLU A 80 13.58 8.30 30.13
C GLU A 80 13.22 7.66 31.49
N LYS A 81 12.22 6.77 31.51
CA LYS A 81 11.79 6.02 32.70
C LYS A 81 12.56 4.71 32.94
N GLY A 82 13.53 4.37 32.08
CA GLY A 82 14.27 3.11 32.17
C GLY A 82 13.43 1.85 31.91
N LEU A 83 12.25 1.97 31.30
CA LEU A 83 11.38 0.83 30.98
C LEU A 83 11.89 0.03 29.77
N ILE A 84 12.65 0.68 28.89
CA ILE A 84 13.32 0.07 27.74
C ILE A 84 14.76 0.55 27.65
N SER A 85 15.62 -0.26 27.05
CA SER A 85 16.98 0.15 26.68
C SER A 85 17.01 0.99 25.40
N PHE A 86 18.10 1.74 25.22
CA PHE A 86 18.37 2.47 23.96
C PHE A 86 18.34 1.55 22.73
N THR A 87 18.85 0.32 22.86
CA THR A 87 18.84 -0.68 21.78
C THR A 87 17.42 -1.09 21.41
N GLN A 88 16.55 -1.34 22.39
CA GLN A 88 15.13 -1.66 22.15
C GLN A 88 14.41 -0.49 21.48
N GLN A 89 14.63 0.73 21.98
CA GLN A 89 14.06 1.94 21.40
C GLN A 89 14.45 2.10 19.93
N SER A 90 15.75 1.98 19.63
CA SER A 90 16.30 2.10 18.27
C SER A 90 15.73 1.03 17.33
N LYS A 91 15.62 -0.22 17.79
CA LYS A 91 15.03 -1.32 17.01
C LYS A 91 13.57 -1.05 16.64
N LEU A 92 12.74 -0.69 17.61
CA LEU A 92 11.31 -0.42 17.40
C LEU A 92 11.11 0.78 16.47
N TRP A 93 11.85 1.86 16.71
CA TRP A 93 11.79 3.06 15.88
C TRP A 93 12.22 2.80 14.43
N SER A 94 13.34 2.09 14.25
CA SER A 94 13.84 1.74 12.92
C SER A 94 12.85 0.84 12.17
N SER A 95 12.28 -0.16 12.85
CA SER A 95 11.27 -1.05 12.27
C SER A 95 10.06 -0.28 11.79
N LEU A 96 9.48 0.62 12.62
CA LEU A 96 8.34 1.45 12.18
C LEU A 96 8.71 2.29 10.95
N ARG A 97 9.88 2.93 10.98
CA ARG A 97 10.31 3.83 9.90
C ARG A 97 10.45 3.07 8.59
N ILE A 98 11.12 1.92 8.60
CA ILE A 98 11.34 1.09 7.40
C ILE A 98 10.00 0.62 6.82
N GLU A 99 9.13 0.08 7.66
CA GLU A 99 7.86 -0.50 7.20
C GLU A 99 6.89 0.56 6.70
N SER A 100 6.81 1.71 7.39
CA SER A 100 5.94 2.79 6.96
C SER A 100 6.48 3.53 5.73
N GLU A 101 7.80 3.58 5.53
CA GLU A 101 8.40 4.10 4.30
C GLU A 101 8.11 3.20 3.11
N ALA A 102 8.38 1.90 3.25
CA ALA A 102 8.15 0.92 2.19
C ALA A 102 6.67 0.87 1.77
N LEU A 103 5.75 0.98 2.73
CA LEU A 103 4.32 1.07 2.44
C LEU A 103 3.96 2.37 1.72
N ALA A 104 4.54 3.50 2.12
CA ALA A 104 4.30 4.79 1.47
C ALA A 104 4.76 4.77 0.01
N GLU A 105 5.99 4.31 -0.25
CA GLU A 105 6.54 4.19 -1.60
C GLU A 105 5.71 3.26 -2.49
N LEU A 106 5.27 2.11 -1.94
CA LEU A 106 4.40 1.18 -2.66
C LEU A 106 3.09 1.86 -3.08
N LEU A 107 2.44 2.58 -2.17
CA LEU A 107 1.17 3.24 -2.44
C LEU A 107 1.31 4.43 -3.39
N GLU A 108 2.42 5.17 -3.35
CA GLU A 108 2.71 6.23 -4.32
C GLU A 108 2.85 5.66 -5.73
N GLN A 109 3.67 4.62 -5.90
CA GLN A 109 3.84 3.95 -7.20
C GLN A 109 2.52 3.36 -7.71
N ALA A 110 1.76 2.71 -6.83
CA ALA A 110 0.47 2.12 -7.19
C ALA A 110 -0.57 3.19 -7.52
N TYR A 111 -0.58 4.31 -6.81
CA TYR A 111 -1.48 5.43 -7.06
C TYR A 111 -1.19 6.10 -8.40
N ASP A 112 0.08 6.36 -8.70
CA ASP A 112 0.49 6.91 -10.00
C ASP A 112 0.04 6.00 -11.15
N LEU A 113 0.24 4.68 -11.03
CA LEU A 113 -0.20 3.74 -12.06
C LEU A 113 -1.73 3.68 -12.17
N ARG A 114 -2.46 3.79 -11.06
CA ARG A 114 -3.92 3.90 -11.07
C ARG A 114 -4.39 5.17 -11.77
N VAL A 115 -3.75 6.32 -11.52
CA VAL A 115 -4.05 7.59 -12.21
C VAL A 115 -3.87 7.44 -13.72
N ARG A 116 -2.77 6.81 -14.17
CA ARG A 116 -2.55 6.51 -15.59
C ARG A 116 -3.61 5.58 -16.16
N ALA A 117 -3.94 4.49 -15.44
CA ALA A 117 -4.94 3.52 -15.83
C ALA A 117 -6.37 4.10 -15.89
N ASP A 118 -6.69 5.14 -15.14
CA ASP A 118 -8.03 5.76 -15.15
C ASP A 118 -8.13 6.94 -16.11
N TYR A 119 -7.11 7.81 -16.15
CA TYR A 119 -7.23 9.14 -16.76
C TYR A 119 -6.40 9.36 -18.03
N LYS A 120 -5.57 8.39 -18.42
CA LYS A 120 -4.78 8.47 -19.66
C LYS A 120 -5.19 7.39 -20.66
N PRO A 121 -6.35 7.54 -21.34
CA PRO A 121 -6.88 6.53 -22.26
C PRO A 121 -5.95 6.22 -23.44
N GLU A 122 -5.08 7.17 -23.81
CA GLU A 122 -4.05 7.03 -24.84
C GLU A 122 -2.89 6.09 -24.41
N GLU A 123 -2.66 5.91 -23.11
CA GLU A 123 -1.71 4.92 -22.59
C GLU A 123 -2.38 3.54 -22.59
N LEU A 124 -2.19 2.82 -23.69
CA LEU A 124 -2.68 1.45 -23.86
C LEU A 124 -1.81 0.44 -23.10
N ILE A 125 -2.42 -0.67 -22.69
CA ILE A 125 -1.66 -1.83 -22.24
C ILE A 125 -0.90 -2.44 -23.41
N THR A 126 0.26 -3.01 -23.12
CA THR A 126 0.94 -3.94 -24.02
C THR A 126 0.74 -5.36 -23.51
N ARG A 127 0.58 -6.29 -24.46
CA ARG A 127 0.40 -7.71 -24.16
C ARG A 127 1.44 -8.53 -24.90
N SER A 128 2.14 -9.40 -24.18
CA SER A 128 3.04 -10.41 -24.73
C SER A 128 2.72 -11.76 -24.06
N GLY A 129 2.03 -12.64 -24.79
CA GLY A 129 1.45 -13.86 -24.21
C GLY A 129 0.47 -13.54 -23.08
N ASP A 130 0.75 -14.04 -21.88
CA ASP A 130 -0.04 -13.81 -20.67
C ASP A 130 0.45 -12.60 -19.85
N VAL A 131 1.49 -11.92 -20.31
CA VAL A 131 2.04 -10.74 -19.63
C VAL A 131 1.34 -9.49 -20.13
N ILE A 132 0.63 -8.83 -19.23
CA ILE A 132 0.04 -7.50 -19.46
C ILE A 132 0.92 -6.45 -18.78
N MET A 133 1.19 -5.36 -19.49
CA MET A 133 1.92 -4.20 -18.97
C MET A 133 1.18 -2.90 -19.26
N LEU A 134 1.30 -1.93 -18.37
CA LEU A 134 0.89 -0.55 -18.61
C LEU A 134 2.11 0.35 -18.39
N GLY A 135 2.56 1.00 -19.47
CA GLY A 135 3.89 1.61 -19.51
C GLY A 135 4.97 0.56 -19.24
N GLY A 136 5.78 0.79 -18.19
CA GLY A 136 6.84 -0.14 -17.75
C GLY A 136 6.41 -1.15 -16.67
N ASN A 137 5.17 -1.12 -16.21
CA ASN A 137 4.73 -1.91 -15.04
C ASN A 137 3.93 -3.14 -15.46
N LYS A 138 4.32 -4.31 -14.95
CA LYS A 138 3.60 -5.58 -15.15
C LYS A 138 2.38 -5.64 -14.25
N LEU A 139 1.27 -6.16 -14.79
CA LEU A 139 0.05 -6.38 -14.03
C LEU A 139 0.25 -7.42 -12.90
N ALA A 140 1.10 -8.41 -13.13
CA ALA A 140 1.54 -9.35 -12.09
C ALA A 140 2.24 -8.67 -10.90
N THR A 141 3.01 -7.59 -11.14
CA THR A 141 3.60 -6.79 -10.07
C THR A 141 2.50 -6.09 -9.27
N ALA A 142 1.47 -5.57 -9.94
CA ALA A 142 0.34 -4.93 -9.29
C ALA A 142 -0.51 -5.90 -8.49
N ARG A 143 -0.70 -7.12 -8.99
CA ARG A 143 -1.39 -8.22 -8.29
C ARG A 143 -0.82 -8.50 -6.91
N ALA A 144 0.49 -8.32 -6.73
CA ALA A 144 1.20 -8.54 -5.46
C ALA A 144 1.13 -7.34 -4.49
N TRP A 145 0.67 -6.16 -4.92
CA TRP A 145 0.59 -4.99 -4.04
C TRP A 145 -0.26 -5.24 -2.79
N PRO A 146 -1.46 -5.83 -2.85
CA PRO A 146 -2.30 -6.00 -1.66
C PRO A 146 -1.64 -6.89 -0.61
N ASP A 147 -0.96 -7.95 -1.04
CA ASP A 147 -0.27 -8.88 -0.14
C ASP A 147 0.94 -8.20 0.53
N ARG A 148 1.71 -7.43 -0.23
CA ARG A 148 2.81 -6.60 0.30
C ARG A 148 2.31 -5.52 1.26
N THR A 149 1.21 -4.84 0.92
CA THR A 149 0.55 -3.87 1.80
C THR A 149 0.15 -4.53 3.12
N SER A 150 -0.49 -5.70 3.07
CA SER A 150 -0.88 -6.45 4.26
C SER A 150 0.33 -6.79 5.15
N ALA A 151 1.45 -7.20 4.56
CA ALA A 151 2.68 -7.50 5.30
C ALA A 151 3.22 -6.27 6.04
N HIS A 152 3.36 -5.13 5.36
CA HIS A 152 3.81 -3.88 5.99
C HIS A 152 2.84 -3.40 7.08
N CYS A 153 1.53 -3.45 6.83
CA CYS A 153 0.51 -3.09 7.83
C CYS A 153 0.64 -3.96 9.10
N LYS A 154 0.83 -5.27 8.96
CA LYS A 154 1.04 -6.18 10.11
C LYS A 154 2.27 -5.81 10.92
N SER A 155 3.39 -5.48 10.26
CA SER A 155 4.61 -5.05 10.95
C SER A 155 4.42 -3.71 11.69
N ILE A 156 3.72 -2.75 11.08
CA ILE A 156 3.39 -1.46 11.70
C ILE A 156 2.51 -1.66 12.94
N ILE A 157 1.42 -2.44 12.82
CA ILE A 157 0.51 -2.77 13.93
C ILE A 157 1.27 -3.47 15.06
N LYS A 158 2.20 -4.37 14.72
CA LYS A 158 3.04 -5.04 15.70
C LYS A 158 3.87 -4.04 16.51
N VAL A 159 4.57 -3.11 15.86
CA VAL A 159 5.33 -2.07 16.57
C VAL A 159 4.41 -1.20 17.42
N TRP A 160 3.23 -0.85 16.90
CA TRP A 160 2.23 -0.06 17.61
C TRP A 160 1.79 -0.72 18.93
N LYS A 161 1.53 -2.02 18.90
CA LYS A 161 1.20 -2.83 20.09
C LYS A 161 2.40 -2.98 21.03
N GLU A 162 3.60 -3.24 20.50
CA GLU A 162 4.82 -3.39 21.32
C GLU A 162 5.19 -2.12 22.10
N VAL A 163 4.86 -0.92 21.58
CA VAL A 163 5.07 0.33 22.32
C VAL A 163 3.93 0.67 23.28
N GLY A 164 2.82 -0.08 23.28
CA GLY A 164 1.68 0.11 24.18
C GLY A 164 0.72 1.22 23.75
N LEU A 165 0.52 1.41 22.44
CA LEU A 165 -0.49 2.33 21.89
C LEU A 165 -1.84 1.67 21.59
N ALA A 166 -1.93 0.35 21.75
CA ALA A 166 -3.15 -0.45 21.61
C ALA A 166 -3.22 -1.49 22.73
#